data_AF-A0A9P7AU26-F1
#
_entry.id   AF-A0A9P7AU26-F1
#
_cell.length_a   1.000
_cell.length_b   1.000
_cell.length_c   1.000
_cell.angle_alpha   90.00
_cell.angle_beta   90.00
_cell.angle_gamma   90.00
#
_symmetry.space_group_name_H-M   'P 1'
#
loop_
_entity.id
_entity.type
_entity.pdbx_description
1 polymer ?
#
loop_
_entity_poly.entity_id
_entity_poly.type
_entity_poly.pdbx_seq_one_letter_code
_entity_poly.pdbx_strand_id
1 'polypeptide(L)'
;TSDAFLECFRNNLLDIGVDPHPYGTHSFRQGGCQFLYKVCRWDFGDICDWGGWAKNFNNPGTIFKYLLSWNDNPHEKREHYMNPNRPQKDPCHACGRTCHCA
;
A
#
# COMPACT_ATOMS: atom_id res chain seq x y z
N THR A 1 22.40 -0.92 -13.36
CA THR A 1 20.93 -0.88 -13.49
C THR A 1 20.25 -0.35 -12.23
N SER A 2 20.67 -0.72 -11.02
CA SER A 2 20.10 -0.16 -9.77
C SER A 2 20.38 1.34 -9.57
N ASP A 3 21.54 1.84 -9.99
CA ASP A 3 21.94 3.24 -9.75
C ASP A 3 21.14 4.23 -10.59
N ALA A 4 20.93 3.93 -11.88
CA ALA A 4 20.09 4.74 -12.77
C ALA A 4 18.63 4.79 -12.29
N PHE A 5 18.11 3.68 -11.76
CA PHE A 5 16.78 3.65 -11.14
C PHE A 5 16.73 4.55 -9.91
N LEU A 6 17.72 4.44 -9.00
CA LEU A 6 17.76 5.25 -7.79
C LEU A 6 17.90 6.73 -8.09
N GLU A 7 18.72 7.10 -9.08
CA GLU A 7 18.84 8.48 -9.54
C GLU A 7 17.49 9.03 -10.01
N CYS A 8 16.80 8.31 -10.90
CA CYS A 8 15.47 8.69 -11.37
C CYS A 8 14.45 8.78 -10.22
N PHE A 9 14.44 7.81 -9.31
CA PHE A 9 13.56 7.82 -8.15
C PHE A 9 13.79 9.03 -7.25
N ARG A 10 15.06 9.38 -6.98
CA ARG A 10 15.40 10.56 -6.17
C ARG A 10 15.00 11.86 -6.86
N ASN A 11 15.17 11.96 -8.17
CA ASN A 11 14.72 13.13 -8.94
C ASN A 11 13.20 13.28 -8.87
N ASN A 12 12.44 12.19 -9.01
CA ASN A 12 10.98 12.22 -8.86
C ASN A 12 10.53 12.66 -7.45
N LEU A 13 11.28 12.29 -6.40
CA LEU A 13 11.00 12.75 -5.04
C LEU A 13 11.24 14.26 -4.88
N LEU A 14 12.31 14.78 -5.49
CA LEU A 14 12.59 16.21 -5.51
C LEU A 14 11.50 16.99 -6.25
N ASP A 15 10.97 16.45 -7.35
CA ASP A 15 9.89 17.09 -8.12
C ASP A 15 8.61 17.28 -7.30
N ILE A 16 8.37 16.43 -6.30
CA ILE A 16 7.23 16.54 -5.36
C ILE A 16 7.61 17.17 -4.01
N GLY A 17 8.82 17.74 -3.90
CA GLY A 17 9.28 18.44 -2.70
C GLY A 17 9.61 17.55 -1.50
N VAL A 18 9.92 16.26 -1.73
CA VAL A 18 10.31 15.30 -0.69
C VAL A 18 11.83 15.13 -0.70
N ASP A 19 12.46 15.22 0.48
CA ASP A 19 13.89 14.92 0.63
C ASP A 19 14.17 13.46 0.23
N PRO A 20 14.98 13.20 -0.82
CA PRO A 20 15.27 11.85 -1.27
C PRO A 20 16.23 11.07 -0.36
N HIS A 21 16.96 11.73 0.55
CA HIS A 21 18.04 11.11 1.34
C HIS A 21 17.63 9.85 2.12
N PRO A 22 16.48 9.81 2.82
CA PRO A 22 16.05 8.61 3.55
C PRO A 22 15.39 7.53 2.67
N TYR A 23 15.21 7.78 1.36
CA TYR A 23 14.47 6.88 0.47
C TYR A 23 15.39 6.07 -0.45
N GLY A 24 15.18 4.75 -0.44
CA GLY A 24 15.89 3.80 -1.29
C GLY A 24 14.96 2.85 -2.03
N THR A 25 15.53 1.82 -2.65
CA THR A 25 14.78 0.78 -3.37
C THR A 25 13.75 0.06 -2.49
N HIS A 26 14.07 -0.14 -1.20
CA HIS A 26 13.13 -0.69 -0.22
C HIS A 26 11.94 0.26 0.01
N SER A 27 12.19 1.55 0.16
CA SER A 27 11.14 2.56 0.35
C SER A 27 10.23 2.63 -0.88
N PHE A 28 10.79 2.51 -2.09
CA PHE A 28 10.01 2.41 -3.33
C PHE A 28 9.11 1.18 -3.33
N ARG A 29 9.64 -0.01 -3.00
CA ARG A 29 8.82 -1.23 -2.93
C ARG A 29 7.73 -1.13 -1.89
N GLN A 30 8.03 -0.58 -0.71
CA GLN A 30 7.07 -0.36 0.35
C GLN A 30 5.95 0.57 -0.09
N GLY A 31 6.30 1.77 -0.57
CA GLY A 31 5.33 2.75 -1.05
C GLY A 31 4.50 2.23 -2.22
N GLY A 32 5.12 1.48 -3.14
CA GLY A 32 4.46 0.81 -4.25
C GLY A 32 3.39 -0.18 -3.76
N CYS A 33 3.73 -1.08 -2.84
CA CYS A 33 2.76 -2.02 -2.25
C CYS A 33 1.61 -1.31 -1.55
N GLN A 34 1.89 -0.24 -0.79
CA GLN A 34 0.86 0.55 -0.12
C GLN A 34 -0.06 1.27 -1.12
N PHE A 35 0.48 1.81 -2.21
CA PHE A 35 -0.29 2.44 -3.27
C PHE A 35 -1.19 1.42 -3.99
N LEU A 36 -0.65 0.27 -4.38
CA LEU A 36 -1.41 -0.79 -5.04
C LEU A 36 -2.57 -1.29 -4.16
N TYR A 37 -2.33 -1.44 -2.86
CA TYR A 37 -3.37 -1.86 -1.92
C TYR A 37 -4.41 -0.77 -1.63
N LYS A 38 -3.96 0.43 -1.25
CA LYS A 38 -4.86 1.50 -0.76
C LYS A 38 -5.55 2.27 -1.89
N VAL A 39 -4.84 2.52 -2.99
CA VAL A 39 -5.33 3.34 -4.11
C VAL A 39 -5.86 2.45 -5.22
N CYS A 40 -5.06 1.49 -5.71
CA CYS A 40 -5.49 0.63 -6.82
C CYS A 40 -6.46 -0.48 -6.37
N ARG A 41 -6.58 -0.75 -5.05
CA ARG A 41 -7.44 -1.79 -4.47
C ARG A 41 -7.12 -3.19 -4.98
N TRP A 42 -5.86 -3.45 -5.31
CA TRP A 42 -5.40 -4.78 -5.69
C TRP A 42 -5.51 -5.71 -4.49
N ASP A 43 -5.86 -6.97 -4.75
CA ASP A 43 -5.85 -7.98 -3.71
C ASP A 43 -4.41 -8.39 -3.37
N PHE A 44 -4.26 -9.14 -2.26
CA PHE A 44 -2.93 -9.57 -1.84
C PHE A 44 -2.25 -10.50 -2.85
N GLY A 45 -3.01 -11.27 -3.64
CA GLY A 45 -2.48 -12.17 -4.66
C GLY A 45 -1.81 -11.38 -5.79
N ASP A 46 -2.51 -10.38 -6.33
CA ASP A 46 -2.02 -9.50 -7.39
C ASP A 46 -0.77 -8.72 -6.94
N ILE A 47 -0.78 -8.21 -5.70
CA ILE A 47 0.39 -7.53 -5.12
C ILE A 47 1.57 -8.50 -4.96
N CYS A 48 1.30 -9.75 -4.56
CA CYS A 48 2.33 -10.78 -4.44
C CYS A 48 2.90 -11.17 -5.79
N ASP A 49 2.10 -11.21 -6.85
CA ASP A 49 2.58 -11.48 -8.20
C ASP A 49 3.46 -10.33 -8.70
N TRP A 50 3.00 -9.08 -8.57
CA TRP A 50 3.78 -7.88 -8.89
C TRP A 50 5.10 -7.78 -8.13
N GLY A 51 5.08 -8.12 -6.83
CA GLY A 51 6.27 -8.12 -5.98
C GLY A 51 7.27 -9.25 -6.28
N GLY A 52 6.86 -10.26 -7.07
CA GLY A 52 7.62 -11.47 -7.34
C GLY A 52 7.61 -12.48 -6.18
N TRP A 53 6.62 -12.42 -5.29
CA TRP A 53 6.48 -13.25 -4.09
C TRP A 53 5.52 -14.44 -4.25
N ALA A 54 4.60 -14.38 -5.23
CA ALA A 54 3.55 -15.38 -5.43
C ALA A 54 4.06 -16.81 -5.65
N LYS A 55 5.26 -16.98 -6.21
CA LYS A 55 5.81 -18.31 -6.53
C LYS A 55 6.39 -19.06 -5.33
N ASN A 56 6.83 -18.35 -4.29
CA ASN A 56 7.61 -18.98 -3.23
C ASN A 56 7.08 -18.77 -1.82
N PHE A 57 6.19 -17.82 -1.52
CA PHE A 57 5.59 -17.55 -0.18
C PHE A 57 6.50 -17.69 1.07
N ASN A 58 7.82 -17.79 0.90
CA ASN A 58 8.78 -18.19 1.92
C ASN A 58 9.16 -17.03 2.86
N ASN A 59 8.58 -15.84 2.62
CA ASN A 59 8.88 -14.65 3.40
C ASN A 59 7.62 -13.78 3.61
N PRO A 60 6.57 -14.33 4.25
CA PRO A 60 5.32 -13.59 4.49
C PRO A 60 5.56 -12.36 5.37
N GLY A 61 6.55 -12.41 6.27
CA GLY A 61 6.95 -11.28 7.10
C GLY A 61 7.44 -10.07 6.31
N THR A 62 8.02 -10.27 5.13
CA THR A 62 8.46 -9.17 4.25
C THR A 62 7.27 -8.50 3.55
N ILE A 63 6.28 -9.29 3.12
CA ILE A 63 5.04 -8.78 2.53
C ILE A 63 4.29 -7.89 3.54
N PHE A 64 4.12 -8.38 4.77
CA PHE A 64 3.48 -7.60 5.83
C PHE A 64 4.22 -6.31 6.16
N LYS A 65 5.57 -6.32 6.19
CA LYS A 65 6.36 -5.09 6.40
C LYS A 65 6.17 -4.04 5.30
N TYR A 66 5.89 -4.48 4.07
CA TYR A 66 5.60 -3.55 2.97
C TYR A 66 4.17 -3.03 2.97
N LEU A 67 3.22 -3.78 3.52
CA LEU A 67 1.79 -3.42 3.52
C LEU A 67 1.36 -2.68 4.80
N LEU A 68 2.01 -2.96 5.93
CA LEU A 68 1.75 -2.35 7.23
C LEU A 68 2.96 -1.48 7.61
N SER A 69 2.82 -0.17 7.45
CA SER A 69 3.75 0.79 8.06
C SER A 69 3.39 1.00 9.53
N TRP A 70 4.40 1.20 10.37
CA TRP A 70 4.18 1.56 11.79
C TRP A 70 3.43 2.88 11.95
N ASN A 71 3.48 3.74 10.92
CA ASN A 71 2.81 5.03 10.87
C ASN A 71 1.45 4.96 10.14
N ASP A 72 1.00 3.78 9.74
CA ASP A 72 -0.33 3.62 9.17
C ASP A 72 -1.37 3.75 10.28
N ASN A 73 -1.97 4.94 10.37
CA ASN A 73 -3.12 5.15 11.24
C ASN A 73 -4.29 4.32 10.72
N PRO A 74 -4.97 3.54 11.59
CA PRO A 74 -6.14 2.80 11.18
C PRO A 74 -7.20 3.80 10.69
N HIS A 75 -7.68 3.59 9.46
CA HIS A 75 -8.73 4.41 8.85
C HIS A 75 -10.06 4.33 9.62
N GLU A 76 -10.21 3.32 10.48
CA GLU A 76 -11.46 3.00 11.14
C GLU A 76 -11.19 2.54 12.58
N LYS A 77 -12.08 2.89 13.50
CA LYS A 77 -11.98 2.40 14.89
C LYS A 77 -12.19 0.89 14.91
N ARG A 78 -11.38 0.21 15.73
CA ARG A 78 -11.42 -1.26 15.88
C ARG A 78 -12.82 -1.79 16.23
N GLU A 79 -13.58 -1.05 17.03
CA GLU A 79 -14.96 -1.38 17.42
C GLU A 79 -15.94 -1.49 16.24
N HIS A 80 -15.61 -0.90 15.10
CA HIS A 80 -16.44 -0.94 13.90
C HIS A 80 -16.12 -2.10 12.95
N TYR A 81 -15.02 -2.83 13.16
CA TYR A 81 -14.62 -3.93 12.26
C TYR A 81 -15.64 -5.06 12.17
N MET A 82 -16.36 -5.32 13.26
CA MET A 82 -17.33 -6.41 13.37
C MET A 82 -18.70 -5.92 13.87
N ASN A 83 -19.00 -4.62 13.75
CA ASN A 83 -20.29 -4.08 14.21
C ASN A 83 -21.36 -4.29 13.11
N PRO A 84 -22.32 -5.21 13.26
CA PRO A 84 -23.37 -5.44 12.26
C PRO A 84 -24.38 -4.29 12.20
N ASN A 85 -24.45 -3.47 13.25
CA ASN A 85 -25.37 -2.34 13.35
C ASN A 85 -24.73 -1.03 12.88
N ARG A 86 -23.57 -1.11 12.24
CA ARG A 86 -22.86 0.07 11.75
C ARG A 86 -23.71 0.76 10.66
N PRO A 87 -23.95 2.08 10.76
CA PRO A 87 -24.63 2.82 9.71
C PRO A 87 -23.89 2.64 8.38
N GLN A 88 -24.63 2.36 7.31
CA GLN A 88 -24.05 2.30 5.97
C GLN A 88 -23.46 3.68 5.63
N LYS A 89 -22.21 3.68 5.17
CA LYS A 89 -21.57 4.88 4.62
C LYS A 89 -21.95 5.06 3.15
N ASP A 90 -21.73 6.27 2.63
CA ASP A 90 -22.00 6.60 1.24
C ASP A 90 -21.33 5.58 0.29
N PRO A 91 -22.03 5.10 -0.75
CA PRO A 91 -21.45 4.12 -1.68
C PRO A 91 -20.11 4.60 -2.22
N CYS A 92 -19.10 3.73 -2.22
CA CYS A 92 -17.78 4.10 -2.72
C CYS A 92 -17.87 4.57 -4.17
N HIS A 93 -17.40 5.79 -4.46
CA HIS A 93 -17.46 6.38 -5.80
C HIS A 93 -16.73 5.57 -6.88
N ALA A 94 -15.80 4.69 -6.49
CA ALA A 94 -15.05 3.85 -7.41
C ALA A 94 -15.75 2.53 -7.75
N CYS A 95 -16.49 1.92 -6.80
CA CYS A 95 -17.10 0.59 -7.01
C CYS A 95 -18.62 0.53 -6.85
N GLY A 96 -19.26 1.62 -6.41
CA GLY A 96 -20.71 1.74 -6.24
C GLY A 96 -21.31 0.91 -5.10
N ARG A 97 -20.49 0.23 -4.29
CA ARG A 97 -20.94 -0.59 -3.16
C ARG A 97 -20.72 0.13 -1.83
N THR A 98 -21.62 -0.09 -0.87
CA THR A 98 -21.40 0.25 0.55
C THR A 98 -20.41 -0.75 1.14
N CYS A 99 -19.13 -0.57 0.81
CA CYS A 99 -18.04 -1.45 1.22
C CYS A 99 -17.22 -0.81 2.36
N HIS A 100 -16.28 -1.51 2.98
CA HIS A 100 -15.36 -0.87 3.95
C HIS A 100 -14.54 0.31 3.36
N CYS A 101 -14.57 0.45 2.05
CA CYS A 101 -14.03 1.57 1.27
C CYS A 101 -14.92 2.83 1.23
N ALA A 102 -16.18 2.70 1.68
CA ALA A 102 -17.09 3.81 1.95
C ALA A 102 -16.69 4.51 3.25
#